data_AF-A0AAE3SEQ7-F1
#
_entry.id   AF-A0AAE3SEQ7-F1
#
_cell.length_a   1.000
_cell.length_b   1.000
_cell.length_c   1.000
_cell.angle_alpha   90.00
_cell.angle_beta   90.00
_cell.angle_gamma   90.00
#
_symmetry.space_group_name_H-M   'P 1'
#
loop_
_entity.id
_entity.type
_entity.pdbx_description
1 polymer ?
#
loop_
_entity_poly.entity_id
_entity_poly.type
_entity_poly.pdbx_seq_one_letter_code
_entity_poly.pdbx_strand_id
1 'polypeptide(L)'
;MISKKYTFRSIRLTLLLLILLQSCNLENRVPNEFPKEKEFAQILADVHFTESVISQMRLKQRSMNDVANGCYHTVLSKYNLTQEKFDTIVSWYTAHPEIYSKVYDDVVAILTEKEATWQLEVKDIKEEIERQRALKEARNIWEKEKRSLVVQPKDTFDRRIPFNIGVDTINESGYRISAFYQFLKGNMVKEVNLEIIPMYEDSSYDTINYKIPVTFGSRKSEVIVASEDSLKILQIQGYLLKHDTDDVVNVRIKNIEFEYLPIGIDSISIDAPQELLTK
;
A
#
# COMPACT_ATOMS: atom_id res chain seq x y z
N MET A 1 73.11 -54.60 20.32
CA MET A 1 72.83 -53.59 19.27
C MET A 1 71.34 -53.56 18.84
N ILE A 2 70.38 -53.87 19.74
CA ILE A 2 68.96 -54.11 19.39
C ILE A 2 68.01 -53.03 19.94
N SER A 3 68.40 -52.23 20.94
CA SER A 3 67.49 -51.25 21.59
C SER A 3 67.30 -49.93 20.84
N LYS A 4 68.23 -49.51 19.97
CA LYS A 4 68.11 -48.24 19.20
C LYS A 4 67.08 -48.30 18.06
N LYS A 5 66.71 -49.50 17.57
CA LYS A 5 65.75 -49.65 16.46
C LYS A 5 64.30 -49.47 16.89
N TYR A 6 63.96 -49.79 18.15
CA TYR A 6 62.59 -49.70 18.66
C TYR A 6 62.20 -48.26 19.03
N THR A 7 63.13 -47.49 19.61
CA THR A 7 62.91 -46.08 19.96
C THR A 7 62.77 -45.17 18.73
N PHE A 8 63.50 -45.45 17.65
CA PHE A 8 63.38 -44.70 16.40
C PHE A 8 62.06 -45.00 15.66
N ARG A 9 61.53 -46.21 15.81
CA ARG A 9 60.25 -46.63 15.21
C ARG A 9 59.06 -46.07 15.98
N SER A 10 59.13 -46.01 17.32
CA SER A 10 58.10 -45.36 18.15
C SER A 10 58.04 -43.85 17.93
N ILE A 11 59.18 -43.16 17.83
CA ILE A 11 59.22 -41.69 17.56
C ILE A 11 58.60 -41.35 16.20
N ARG A 12 58.83 -42.17 15.16
CA ARG A 12 58.20 -41.98 13.84
C ARG A 12 56.68 -42.15 13.88
N LEU A 13 56.18 -43.09 14.68
CA LEU A 13 54.75 -43.30 14.88
C LEU A 13 54.11 -42.15 15.68
N THR A 14 54.79 -41.63 16.70
CA THR A 14 54.31 -40.47 17.47
C THR A 14 54.28 -39.20 16.60
N LEU A 15 55.28 -38.99 15.74
CA LEU A 15 55.34 -37.86 14.81
C LEU A 15 54.24 -37.95 13.73
N LEU A 16 53.97 -39.16 13.21
CA LEU A 16 52.87 -39.39 12.25
C LEU A 16 51.49 -39.12 12.89
N LEU A 17 51.30 -39.52 14.15
CA LEU A 17 50.08 -39.26 14.91
C LEU A 17 49.88 -37.77 15.20
N LEU A 18 50.97 -37.04 15.49
CA LEU A 18 50.92 -35.59 15.72
C LEU A 18 50.57 -34.81 14.44
N ILE A 19 51.03 -35.28 13.27
CA ILE A 19 50.70 -34.71 11.95
C ILE A 19 49.23 -34.98 11.60
N LEU A 20 48.71 -36.17 11.92
CA LEU A 20 47.29 -36.52 11.71
C LEU A 20 46.35 -35.66 12.57
N LEU A 21 46.75 -35.30 13.79
CA LEU A 21 45.95 -34.46 14.69
C LEU A 21 45.90 -32.97 14.27
N GLN A 22 46.88 -32.48 13.50
CA GLN A 22 46.84 -31.11 12.97
C GLN A 22 45.97 -30.96 11.71
N SER A 23 45.59 -32.07 11.07
CA SER A 23 44.75 -32.03 9.86
C SER A 23 43.27 -31.69 10.15
N CYS A 24 42.83 -31.74 11.41
CA CYS A 24 41.44 -31.49 11.79
C CYS A 24 41.10 -30.02 12.10
N ASN A 25 42.05 -29.09 12.00
CA ASN A 25 41.81 -27.67 12.34
C ASN A 25 41.89 -26.70 11.15
N LEU A 26 42.12 -27.20 9.93
CA LEU A 26 42.23 -26.35 8.74
C LEU A 26 40.89 -26.13 8.02
N GLU A 27 39.92 -27.02 8.23
CA GLU A 27 38.66 -27.07 7.48
C GLU A 27 37.66 -26.00 7.93
N ASN A 28 37.74 -25.52 9.18
CA ASN A 28 36.81 -24.54 9.74
C ASN A 28 37.12 -23.07 9.39
N ARG A 29 37.97 -22.80 8.39
CA ARG A 29 38.23 -21.42 7.95
C ARG A 29 37.47 -21.13 6.67
N VAL A 30 36.60 -20.12 6.72
CA VAL A 30 35.88 -19.62 5.55
C VAL A 30 36.91 -19.24 4.46
N PRO A 31 36.79 -19.78 3.23
CA PRO A 31 37.64 -19.40 2.11
C PRO A 31 37.63 -17.89 1.89
N ASN A 32 38.78 -17.30 1.55
CA ASN A 32 38.89 -15.84 1.36
C ASN A 32 37.98 -15.29 0.25
N GLU A 33 37.58 -16.15 -0.69
CA GLU A 33 36.69 -15.80 -1.81
C GLU A 33 35.22 -15.77 -1.40
N PHE A 34 34.87 -16.29 -0.22
CA PHE A 34 33.49 -16.40 0.25
C PHE A 34 33.15 -15.25 1.21
N PRO A 35 31.89 -14.80 1.23
CA PRO A 35 31.44 -13.82 2.21
C PRO A 35 31.64 -14.39 3.61
N LYS A 36 32.08 -13.54 4.54
CA LYS A 36 32.23 -13.92 5.95
C LYS A 36 30.86 -14.15 6.59
N GLU A 37 30.83 -14.82 7.74
CA GLU A 37 29.61 -15.22 8.45
C GLU A 37 28.52 -14.13 8.49
N LYS A 38 28.86 -12.91 8.94
CA LYS A 38 27.89 -11.78 9.02
C LYS A 38 27.40 -11.29 7.66
N GLU A 39 28.28 -11.25 6.68
CA GLU A 39 27.93 -10.83 5.32
C GLU A 39 27.02 -11.88 4.67
N PHE A 40 27.35 -13.16 4.88
CA PHE A 40 26.53 -14.26 4.39
C PHE A 40 25.15 -14.31 5.08
N ALA A 41 25.07 -14.00 6.37
CA ALA A 41 23.81 -13.87 7.09
C ALA A 41 22.93 -12.75 6.47
N GLN A 42 23.53 -11.61 6.12
CA GLN A 42 22.81 -10.52 5.44
C GLN A 42 22.29 -10.94 4.06
N ILE A 43 23.11 -11.65 3.27
CA ILE A 43 22.72 -12.18 1.96
C ILE A 43 21.56 -13.16 2.11
N LEU A 44 21.66 -14.14 3.02
CA LEU A 44 20.62 -15.13 3.27
C LEU A 44 19.32 -14.50 3.76
N ALA A 45 19.39 -13.51 4.64
CA ALA A 45 18.21 -12.78 5.11
C ALA A 45 17.50 -12.06 3.96
N ASP A 46 18.23 -11.40 3.06
CA ASP A 46 17.65 -10.74 1.88
C ASP A 46 17.04 -11.75 0.89
N VAL A 47 17.69 -12.91 0.70
CA VAL A 47 17.17 -14.01 -0.13
C VAL A 47 15.87 -14.57 0.45
N HIS A 48 15.84 -14.97 1.72
CA HIS A 48 14.64 -15.53 2.35
C HIS A 48 13.49 -14.53 2.43
N PHE A 49 13.79 -13.24 2.66
CA PHE A 49 12.78 -12.19 2.57
C PHE A 49 12.17 -12.14 1.16
N THR A 50 13.01 -12.19 0.12
CA THR A 50 12.55 -12.15 -1.27
C THR A 50 11.75 -13.40 -1.65
N GLU A 51 12.18 -14.59 -1.21
CA GLU A 51 11.40 -15.83 -1.38
C GLU A 51 10.03 -15.73 -0.72
N SER A 52 9.97 -15.12 0.48
CA SER A 52 8.72 -14.88 1.20
C SER A 52 7.79 -13.95 0.40
N VAL A 53 8.32 -12.85 -0.13
CA VAL A 53 7.57 -11.91 -0.99
C VAL A 53 7.06 -12.61 -2.25
N ILE A 54 7.92 -13.35 -2.96
CA ILE A 54 7.55 -14.11 -4.16
C ILE A 54 6.46 -15.13 -3.84
N SER A 55 6.58 -15.85 -2.73
CA SER A 55 5.59 -16.86 -2.33
C SER A 55 4.22 -16.24 -2.12
N GLN A 56 4.15 -15.07 -1.47
CA GLN A 56 2.92 -14.32 -1.27
C GLN A 56 2.33 -13.81 -2.58
N MET A 57 3.17 -13.35 -3.52
CA MET A 57 2.73 -12.92 -4.85
C MET A 57 2.16 -14.10 -5.66
N ARG A 58 2.82 -15.27 -5.65
CA ARG A 58 2.35 -16.49 -6.33
C ARG A 58 0.99 -16.97 -5.82
N LEU A 59 0.71 -16.82 -4.52
CA LEU A 59 -0.61 -17.12 -3.96
C LEU A 59 -1.71 -16.21 -4.54
N LYS A 60 -1.37 -14.96 -4.86
CA LYS A 60 -2.30 -13.99 -5.44
C LYS A 60 -2.45 -14.13 -6.96
N GLN A 61 -1.41 -14.55 -7.68
CA GLN A 61 -1.42 -14.60 -9.15
C GLN A 61 -0.63 -15.80 -9.69
N ARG A 62 -1.33 -16.77 -10.29
CA ARG A 62 -0.78 -18.09 -10.71
C ARG A 62 0.28 -18.05 -11.83
N SER A 63 0.53 -16.90 -12.46
CA SER A 63 1.42 -16.76 -13.63
C SER A 63 2.50 -15.70 -13.40
N MET A 64 3.45 -15.97 -12.50
CA MET A 64 4.54 -15.02 -12.17
C MET A 64 5.93 -15.70 -12.08
N ASN A 65 6.16 -16.80 -12.80
CA ASN A 65 7.44 -17.53 -12.71
C ASN A 65 8.62 -16.69 -13.19
N ASP A 66 8.45 -15.89 -14.25
CA ASP A 66 9.52 -15.03 -14.79
C ASP A 66 9.85 -13.87 -13.83
N VAL A 67 8.84 -13.33 -13.14
CA VAL A 67 9.02 -12.27 -12.14
C VAL A 67 9.79 -12.81 -10.92
N ALA A 68 9.45 -14.03 -10.47
CA ALA A 68 10.14 -14.69 -9.37
C ALA A 68 11.64 -14.88 -9.64
N ASN A 69 11.98 -15.36 -10.85
CA ASN A 69 13.37 -15.55 -11.25
C ASN A 69 14.12 -14.21 -11.38
N GLY A 70 13.45 -13.17 -11.88
CA GLY A 70 14.00 -11.80 -11.93
C GLY A 70 14.35 -11.26 -10.54
N CYS A 71 13.45 -11.38 -9.57
CA CYS A 71 13.67 -10.91 -8.19
C CYS A 71 14.88 -11.61 -7.54
N TYR A 72 15.01 -12.93 -7.70
CA TYR A 72 16.14 -13.67 -7.14
C TYR A 72 17.48 -13.22 -7.73
N HIS A 73 17.54 -13.03 -9.05
CA HIS A 73 18.73 -12.49 -9.72
C HIS A 73 19.08 -11.08 -9.24
N THR A 74 18.08 -10.20 -9.08
CA THR A 74 18.28 -8.84 -8.59
C THR A 74 18.90 -8.83 -7.18
N VAL A 75 18.40 -9.65 -6.27
CA VAL A 75 18.92 -9.73 -4.89
C VAL A 75 20.37 -10.18 -4.87
N LEU A 76 20.73 -11.24 -5.60
CA LEU A 76 22.10 -11.72 -5.65
C LEU A 76 23.04 -10.70 -6.31
N SER A 77 22.55 -9.97 -7.33
CA SER A 77 23.32 -8.93 -8.01
C SER A 77 23.73 -7.78 -7.09
N LYS A 78 22.91 -7.44 -6.08
CA LYS A 78 23.24 -6.45 -5.03
C LYS A 78 24.54 -6.80 -4.29
N TYR A 79 24.85 -8.09 -4.21
CA TYR A 79 26.04 -8.62 -3.54
C TYR A 79 27.13 -9.06 -4.53
N ASN A 80 27.01 -8.71 -5.81
CA ASN A 80 27.90 -9.15 -6.89
C ASN A 80 28.02 -10.69 -6.99
N LEU A 81 26.94 -11.41 -6.66
CA LEU A 81 26.88 -12.86 -6.72
C LEU A 81 26.09 -13.33 -7.95
N THR A 82 26.58 -14.39 -8.59
CA THR A 82 25.78 -15.20 -9.52
C THR A 82 25.07 -16.30 -8.74
N GLN A 83 24.01 -16.89 -9.30
CA GLN A 83 23.32 -18.02 -8.68
C GLN A 83 24.28 -19.19 -8.43
N GLU A 84 25.13 -19.53 -9.40
CA GLU A 84 26.12 -20.61 -9.29
C GLU A 84 27.12 -20.37 -8.13
N LYS A 85 27.58 -19.13 -7.96
CA LYS A 85 28.46 -18.75 -6.85
C LYS A 85 27.71 -18.85 -5.52
N PHE A 86 26.48 -18.36 -5.46
CA PHE A 86 25.66 -18.45 -4.26
C PHE A 86 25.43 -19.91 -3.84
N ASP A 87 25.06 -20.78 -4.79
CA ASP A 87 24.84 -22.22 -4.54
C ASP A 87 26.12 -22.90 -4.03
N THR A 88 27.28 -22.51 -4.58
CA THR A 88 28.60 -22.98 -4.12
C THR A 88 28.89 -22.55 -2.68
N ILE A 89 28.63 -21.28 -2.35
CA ILE A 89 28.81 -20.73 -1.00
C ILE A 89 27.88 -21.46 -0.01
N VAL A 90 26.59 -21.61 -0.34
CA VAL A 90 25.62 -22.34 0.48
C VAL A 90 26.06 -23.79 0.70
N SER A 91 26.51 -24.48 -0.36
CA SER A 91 26.99 -25.86 -0.24
C SER A 91 28.19 -25.99 0.70
N TRP A 92 29.07 -25.00 0.74
CA TRP A 92 30.21 -25.02 1.66
C TRP A 92 29.77 -24.75 3.10
N TYR A 93 28.95 -23.72 3.33
CA TYR A 93 28.46 -23.41 4.67
C TYR A 93 27.63 -24.57 5.26
N THR A 94 26.78 -25.21 4.47
CA THR A 94 26.01 -26.40 4.90
C THR A 94 26.89 -27.59 5.27
N ALA A 95 28.08 -27.72 4.68
CA ALA A 95 29.08 -28.72 5.07
C ALA A 95 29.82 -28.38 6.38
N HIS A 96 29.62 -27.17 6.95
CA HIS A 96 30.24 -26.70 8.19
C HIS A 96 29.17 -26.29 9.22
N PRO A 97 28.47 -27.26 9.86
CA PRO A 97 27.28 -26.98 10.67
C PRO A 97 27.50 -26.02 11.85
N GLU A 98 28.66 -26.06 12.50
CA GLU A 98 28.97 -25.18 13.63
C GLU A 98 29.04 -23.69 13.24
N ILE A 99 29.60 -23.41 12.07
CA ILE A 99 29.69 -22.05 11.52
C ILE A 99 28.32 -21.63 11.01
N TYR A 100 27.65 -22.52 10.28
CA TYR A 100 26.36 -22.24 9.67
C TYR A 100 25.24 -22.00 10.69
N SER A 101 25.28 -22.68 11.84
CA SER A 101 24.35 -22.40 12.95
C SER A 101 24.44 -20.95 13.41
N LYS A 102 25.65 -20.39 13.55
CA LYS A 102 25.86 -18.99 13.96
C LYS A 102 25.36 -18.01 12.90
N VAL A 103 25.61 -18.32 11.62
CA VAL A 103 25.08 -17.54 10.50
C VAL A 103 23.55 -17.51 10.57
N TYR A 104 22.90 -18.64 10.84
CA TYR A 104 21.45 -18.69 10.94
C TYR A 104 20.88 -17.94 12.15
N ASP A 105 21.57 -17.96 13.29
CA ASP A 105 21.19 -17.12 14.44
C ASP A 105 21.20 -15.62 14.05
N ASP A 106 22.23 -15.19 13.30
CA ASP A 106 22.32 -13.83 12.76
C ASP A 106 21.21 -13.55 11.72
N VAL A 107 20.88 -14.51 10.83
CA VAL A 107 19.77 -14.38 9.86
C VAL A 107 18.45 -14.13 10.59
N VAL A 108 18.16 -14.91 11.62
CA VAL A 108 16.92 -14.77 12.42
C VAL A 108 16.90 -13.41 13.11
N ALA A 109 18.02 -12.96 13.66
CA ALA A 109 18.13 -11.64 14.28
C ALA A 109 17.85 -10.50 13.27
N ILE A 110 18.48 -10.56 12.09
CA ILE A 110 18.30 -9.56 11.01
C ILE A 110 16.84 -9.52 10.55
N LEU A 111 16.22 -10.69 10.33
CA LEU A 111 14.81 -10.76 9.91
C LEU A 111 13.86 -10.25 11.00
N THR A 112 14.15 -10.55 12.27
CA THR A 112 13.35 -10.06 13.40
C THR A 112 13.42 -8.54 13.54
N GLU A 113 14.62 -7.97 13.38
CA GLU A 113 14.81 -6.52 13.41
C GLU A 113 14.06 -5.83 12.26
N LYS A 114 14.20 -6.35 11.03
CA LYS A 114 13.48 -5.84 9.85
C LYS A 114 11.96 -5.91 10.02
N GLU A 115 11.45 -7.00 10.56
CA GLU A 115 10.02 -7.16 10.84
C GLU A 115 9.57 -6.11 11.87
N ALA A 116 10.33 -5.91 12.95
CA ALA A 116 9.99 -4.90 13.95
C ALA A 116 9.96 -3.48 13.36
N THR A 117 10.93 -3.11 12.53
CA THR A 117 10.93 -1.79 11.85
C THR A 117 9.75 -1.64 10.90
N TRP A 118 9.46 -2.67 10.11
CA TRP A 118 8.33 -2.66 9.18
C TRP A 118 6.99 -2.50 9.91
N GLN A 119 6.81 -3.19 11.04
CA GLN A 119 5.59 -3.09 11.84
C GLN A 119 5.38 -1.69 12.42
N LEU A 120 6.46 -0.99 12.80
CA LEU A 120 6.39 0.41 13.23
C LEU A 120 5.99 1.33 12.07
N GLU A 121 6.63 1.20 10.91
CA GLU A 121 6.29 1.98 9.71
C GLU A 121 4.84 1.78 9.28
N VAL A 122 4.37 0.52 9.25
CA VAL A 122 2.99 0.19 8.91
C VAL A 122 2.01 0.77 9.93
N LYS A 123 2.38 0.80 11.21
CA LYS A 123 1.55 1.40 12.26
C LYS A 123 1.44 2.91 12.04
N ASP A 124 2.56 3.61 11.83
CA ASP A 124 2.57 5.05 11.60
C ASP A 124 1.76 5.43 10.35
N ILE A 125 1.89 4.66 9.26
CA ILE A 125 1.09 4.84 8.04
C ILE A 125 -0.40 4.64 8.32
N LYS A 126 -0.78 3.62 9.09
CA LYS A 126 -2.19 3.38 9.46
C LYS A 126 -2.74 4.51 10.31
N GLU A 127 -2.00 4.96 11.31
CA GLU A 127 -2.40 6.08 12.17
C GLU A 127 -2.57 7.37 11.35
N GLU A 128 -1.68 7.63 10.39
CA GLU A 128 -1.81 8.78 9.49
C GLU A 128 -3.03 8.64 8.57
N ILE A 129 -3.27 7.47 7.98
CA ILE A 129 -4.47 7.20 7.17
C ILE A 129 -5.75 7.40 7.99
N GLU A 130 -5.78 6.92 9.23
CA GLU A 130 -6.91 7.08 10.15
C GLU A 130 -7.10 8.53 10.55
N ARG A 131 -6.02 9.26 10.83
CA ARG A 131 -6.06 10.70 11.10
C ARG A 131 -6.62 11.47 9.90
N GLN A 132 -6.12 11.21 8.70
CA GLN A 132 -6.62 11.86 7.48
C GLN A 132 -8.10 11.53 7.24
N ARG A 133 -8.52 10.28 7.48
CA ARG A 133 -9.94 9.89 7.41
C ARG A 133 -10.78 10.63 8.44
N ALA A 134 -10.32 10.73 9.69
CA ALA A 134 -11.04 11.43 10.75
C ALA A 134 -11.15 12.93 10.47
N LEU A 135 -10.09 13.55 9.95
CA LEU A 135 -10.12 14.94 9.50
C LEU A 135 -11.10 15.14 8.35
N LYS A 136 -11.12 14.23 7.37
CA LYS A 136 -12.09 14.26 6.26
C LYS A 136 -13.53 14.13 6.76
N GLU A 137 -13.76 13.22 7.69
CA GLU A 137 -15.07 12.98 8.28
C GLU A 137 -15.57 14.18 9.08
N ALA A 138 -14.69 14.82 9.87
CA ALA A 138 -15.01 16.04 10.61
C ALA A 138 -15.38 17.22 9.70
N ARG A 139 -14.89 17.24 8.45
CA ARG A 139 -15.26 18.25 7.45
C ARG A 139 -16.56 17.95 6.71
N ASN A 140 -17.09 16.73 6.83
CA ASN A 140 -18.28 16.33 6.12
C ASN A 140 -19.54 16.85 6.81
N ILE A 141 -20.26 17.73 6.12
CA ILE A 141 -21.50 18.38 6.58
C ILE A 141 -22.75 17.79 5.94
N TRP A 142 -22.65 16.62 5.30
CA TRP A 142 -23.82 15.93 4.79
C TRP A 142 -24.70 15.40 5.94
N GLU A 143 -25.82 16.09 6.19
CA GLU A 143 -26.70 15.85 7.34
C GLU A 143 -27.52 14.54 7.26
N LYS A 144 -27.71 13.96 6.07
CA LYS A 144 -28.53 12.75 5.94
C LYS A 144 -27.74 11.52 6.41
N GLU A 145 -28.30 10.76 7.35
CA GLU A 145 -27.71 9.52 7.90
C GLU A 145 -27.26 8.53 6.81
N LYS A 146 -28.01 8.47 5.69
CA LYS A 146 -27.67 7.62 4.54
C LYS A 146 -26.83 8.38 3.53
N ARG A 147 -25.55 7.99 3.41
CA ARG A 147 -24.61 8.42 2.34
C ARG A 147 -24.70 7.57 1.07
N SER A 148 -25.61 6.60 1.03
CA SER A 148 -25.89 5.79 -0.15
C SER A 148 -27.38 5.63 -0.31
N LEU A 149 -27.85 5.78 -1.54
CA LEU A 149 -29.26 5.65 -1.89
C LEU A 149 -29.40 5.01 -3.28
N VAL A 150 -30.52 4.32 -3.47
CA VAL A 150 -30.92 3.78 -4.77
C VAL A 150 -32.21 4.49 -5.14
N VAL A 151 -32.20 5.20 -6.25
CA VAL A 151 -33.41 5.80 -6.84
C VAL A 151 -33.95 4.83 -7.87
N GLN A 152 -35.19 4.43 -7.68
CA GLN A 152 -35.93 3.53 -8.55
C GLN A 152 -37.13 4.25 -9.16
N PRO A 153 -37.63 3.77 -10.31
CA PRO A 153 -38.78 4.40 -10.97
C PRO A 153 -40.05 4.45 -10.10
N LYS A 154 -40.19 3.51 -9.17
CA LYS A 154 -41.37 3.34 -8.30
C LYS A 154 -41.32 4.15 -7.00
N ASP A 155 -40.22 4.85 -6.75
CA ASP A 155 -40.04 5.61 -5.53
C ASP A 155 -41.02 6.79 -5.47
N THR A 156 -41.57 7.05 -4.29
CA THR A 156 -42.56 8.11 -4.05
C THR A 156 -41.96 9.43 -3.58
N PHE A 157 -40.68 9.45 -3.23
CA PHE A 157 -39.96 10.67 -2.87
C PHE A 157 -39.49 11.40 -4.13
N ASP A 158 -39.10 12.68 -4.00
CA ASP A 158 -38.54 13.44 -5.12
C ASP A 158 -37.24 12.79 -5.62
N ARG A 159 -37.33 12.12 -6.78
CA ARG A 159 -36.24 11.36 -7.41
C ARG A 159 -35.05 12.23 -7.82
N ARG A 160 -35.19 13.57 -7.81
CA ARG A 160 -34.08 14.51 -8.04
C ARG A 160 -33.17 14.67 -6.84
N ILE A 161 -33.58 14.14 -5.68
CA ILE A 161 -32.85 14.17 -4.41
C ILE A 161 -32.48 15.61 -4.01
N PRO A 162 -33.47 16.44 -3.63
CA PRO A 162 -33.19 17.77 -3.14
C PRO A 162 -32.39 17.71 -1.83
N PHE A 163 -31.51 18.69 -1.66
CA PHE A 163 -30.79 18.95 -0.42
C PHE A 163 -30.79 20.45 -0.14
N ASN A 164 -30.66 20.77 1.15
CA ASN A 164 -30.56 22.12 1.65
C ASN A 164 -29.76 22.06 2.95
N ILE A 165 -28.62 22.75 3.00
CA ILE A 165 -27.68 22.71 4.12
C ILE A 165 -27.29 24.16 4.47
N GLY A 166 -27.42 24.51 5.75
CA GLY A 166 -26.94 25.79 6.29
C GLY A 166 -25.44 25.74 6.56
N VAL A 167 -24.71 26.76 6.13
CA VAL A 167 -23.24 26.84 6.26
C VAL A 167 -22.79 28.21 6.80
N ASP A 168 -23.70 28.98 7.38
CA ASP A 168 -23.49 30.32 7.92
C ASP A 168 -22.47 30.37 9.06
N THR A 169 -22.27 29.28 9.80
CA THR A 169 -21.28 29.19 10.87
C THR A 169 -19.88 28.80 10.40
N ILE A 170 -19.70 28.49 9.11
CA ILE A 170 -18.47 27.93 8.54
C ILE A 170 -17.69 29.05 7.82
N ASN A 171 -16.44 29.29 8.21
CA ASN A 171 -15.58 30.34 7.64
C ASN A 171 -14.49 29.69 6.78
N GLU A 172 -14.78 29.40 5.52
CA GLU A 172 -13.95 28.51 4.69
C GLU A 172 -13.76 29.00 3.25
N SER A 173 -12.80 28.41 2.53
CA SER A 173 -12.45 28.83 1.16
C SER A 173 -13.37 28.27 0.07
N GLY A 174 -14.23 27.32 0.43
CA GLY A 174 -15.19 26.74 -0.49
C GLY A 174 -15.76 25.43 0.03
N TYR A 175 -16.53 24.78 -0.84
CA TYR A 175 -17.22 23.53 -0.53
C TYR A 175 -17.01 22.52 -1.65
N ARG A 176 -17.02 21.24 -1.31
CA ARG A 176 -16.89 20.13 -2.24
C ARG A 176 -18.07 19.19 -2.06
N ILE A 177 -18.81 18.95 -3.14
CA ILE A 177 -19.82 17.89 -3.18
C ILE A 177 -19.28 16.77 -4.05
N SER A 178 -19.27 15.55 -3.53
CA SER A 178 -18.88 14.39 -4.31
C SER A 178 -19.78 13.19 -4.04
N ALA A 179 -20.01 12.40 -5.09
CA ALA A 179 -20.74 11.14 -4.98
C ALA A 179 -20.36 10.21 -6.14
N PHE A 180 -20.57 8.91 -5.93
CA PHE A 180 -20.43 7.91 -6.98
C PHE A 180 -21.79 7.57 -7.56
N TYR A 181 -21.91 7.73 -8.88
CA TYR A 181 -23.12 7.43 -9.63
C TYR A 181 -22.94 6.15 -10.43
N GLN A 182 -23.93 5.27 -10.34
CA GLN A 182 -24.03 4.05 -11.14
C GLN A 182 -25.45 3.92 -11.67
N PHE A 183 -25.64 4.14 -12.97
CA PHE A 183 -26.93 3.99 -13.60
C PHE A 183 -27.22 2.52 -13.85
N LEU A 184 -28.44 2.10 -13.53
CA LEU A 184 -28.85 0.70 -13.55
C LEU A 184 -29.66 0.40 -14.81
N LYS A 185 -29.84 -0.90 -15.08
CA LYS A 185 -30.67 -1.36 -16.20
C LYS A 185 -32.08 -0.77 -16.10
N GLY A 186 -32.61 -0.29 -17.24
CA GLY A 186 -33.93 0.33 -17.31
C GLY A 186 -33.94 1.84 -17.06
N ASN A 187 -32.78 2.46 -16.76
CA ASN A 187 -32.65 3.92 -16.79
C ASN A 187 -32.83 4.44 -18.23
N MET A 188 -33.68 5.45 -18.41
CA MET A 188 -33.97 6.08 -19.70
C MET A 188 -33.47 7.53 -19.78
N VAL A 189 -33.01 8.09 -18.66
CA VAL A 189 -32.50 9.47 -18.59
C VAL A 189 -31.23 9.61 -19.41
N LYS A 190 -31.20 10.62 -20.29
CA LYS A 190 -30.03 10.93 -21.14
C LYS A 190 -29.14 12.02 -20.54
N GLU A 191 -29.74 12.98 -19.86
CA GLU A 191 -29.04 14.13 -19.28
C GLU A 191 -29.41 14.26 -17.81
N VAL A 192 -28.37 14.24 -16.97
CA VAL A 192 -28.50 14.36 -15.52
C VAL A 192 -27.43 15.31 -15.04
N ASN A 193 -27.80 16.25 -14.17
CA ASN A 193 -26.87 17.20 -13.58
C ASN A 193 -26.89 17.08 -12.05
N LEU A 194 -25.73 17.29 -11.44
CA LEU A 194 -25.64 17.76 -10.06
C LEU A 194 -25.84 19.28 -10.12
N GLU A 195 -26.93 19.77 -9.53
CA GLU A 195 -27.27 21.19 -9.47
C GLU A 195 -26.98 21.70 -8.05
N ILE A 196 -26.19 22.76 -7.94
CA ILE A 196 -25.80 23.39 -6.68
C ILE A 196 -26.13 24.88 -6.78
N ILE A 197 -26.83 25.39 -5.77
CA ILE A 197 -27.34 26.74 -5.70
C ILE A 197 -26.86 27.32 -4.35
N PRO A 198 -25.69 27.98 -4.31
CA PRO A 198 -25.24 28.71 -3.13
C PRO A 198 -26.07 29.99 -2.97
N MET A 199 -26.42 30.31 -1.73
CA MET A 199 -27.02 31.57 -1.31
C MET A 199 -25.98 32.37 -0.53
N TYR A 200 -25.74 33.61 -0.95
CA TYR A 200 -24.73 34.49 -0.40
C TYR A 200 -25.32 35.44 0.65
N GLU A 201 -24.43 36.08 1.42
CA GLU A 201 -24.82 37.05 2.46
C GLU A 201 -25.55 38.30 1.95
N ASP A 202 -25.37 38.66 0.68
CA ASP A 202 -26.08 39.75 0.00
C ASP A 202 -27.46 39.33 -0.54
N SER A 203 -27.91 38.11 -0.20
CA SER A 203 -29.15 37.49 -0.71
C SER A 203 -29.14 37.17 -2.21
N SER A 204 -27.98 37.21 -2.88
CA SER A 204 -27.84 36.70 -4.23
C SER A 204 -27.75 35.17 -4.25
N TYR A 205 -28.02 34.60 -5.42
CA TYR A 205 -27.91 33.17 -5.69
C TYR A 205 -27.09 32.96 -6.96
N ASP A 206 -26.25 31.93 -6.95
CA ASP A 206 -25.64 31.39 -8.17
C ASP A 206 -26.24 30.01 -8.48
N THR A 207 -26.01 29.49 -9.69
CA THR A 207 -26.45 28.15 -10.09
C THR A 207 -25.35 27.44 -10.85
N ILE A 208 -24.76 26.44 -10.20
CA ILE A 208 -23.70 25.61 -10.73
C ILE A 208 -24.30 24.28 -11.16
N ASN A 209 -24.14 23.95 -12.44
CA ASN A 209 -24.61 22.69 -13.03
C ASN A 209 -23.42 21.84 -13.47
N TYR A 210 -23.35 20.61 -12.98
CA TYR A 210 -22.34 19.65 -13.39
C TYR A 210 -22.99 18.42 -14.03
N LYS A 211 -22.64 18.16 -15.30
CA LYS A 211 -23.17 17.01 -16.04
C LYS A 211 -22.61 15.70 -15.49
N ILE A 212 -23.49 14.84 -14.98
CA ILE A 212 -23.14 13.52 -14.47
C ILE A 212 -23.04 12.54 -15.66
N PRO A 213 -21.91 11.84 -15.84
CA PRO A 213 -21.79 10.82 -16.87
C PRO A 213 -22.75 9.64 -16.62
N VAL A 214 -23.70 9.43 -17.52
CA VAL A 214 -24.65 8.31 -17.45
C VAL A 214 -23.95 7.01 -17.86
N THR A 215 -23.46 6.25 -16.89
CA THR A 215 -22.73 4.98 -17.13
C THR A 215 -23.19 3.86 -16.21
N PHE A 216 -23.09 2.61 -16.70
CA PHE A 216 -23.38 1.41 -15.90
C PHE A 216 -22.31 1.08 -14.85
N GLY A 217 -21.10 1.63 -15.04
CA GLY A 217 -20.03 1.57 -14.06
C GLY A 217 -20.23 2.62 -12.97
N SER A 218 -19.67 2.37 -11.78
CA SER A 218 -19.65 3.36 -10.72
C SER A 218 -18.61 4.43 -11.06
N ARG A 219 -19.02 5.68 -11.26
CA ARG A 219 -18.15 6.82 -11.56
C ARG A 219 -18.28 7.90 -10.49
N LYS A 220 -17.16 8.43 -10.03
CA LYS A 220 -17.13 9.58 -9.11
C LYS A 220 -17.45 10.84 -9.91
N SER A 221 -18.36 11.65 -9.38
CA SER A 221 -18.60 13.02 -9.82
C SER A 221 -18.34 13.93 -8.64
N GLU A 222 -17.58 14.99 -8.87
CA GLU A 222 -17.13 15.93 -7.86
C GLU A 222 -17.27 17.35 -8.39
N VAL A 223 -17.79 18.25 -7.56
CA VAL A 223 -17.92 19.68 -7.86
C VAL A 223 -17.35 20.45 -6.68
N ILE A 224 -16.54 21.44 -7.00
CA ILE A 224 -15.98 22.38 -6.03
C ILE A 224 -16.64 23.73 -6.27
N VAL A 225 -17.21 24.29 -5.21
CA VAL A 225 -17.73 25.65 -5.15
C VAL A 225 -16.70 26.47 -4.43
N ALA A 226 -15.86 27.19 -5.18
CA ALA A 226 -14.89 28.10 -4.61
C ALA A 226 -15.58 29.38 -4.15
N SER A 227 -15.18 29.89 -2.98
CA SER A 227 -15.52 31.24 -2.57
C SER A 227 -14.51 32.19 -3.21
N GLU A 228 -14.64 32.47 -4.50
CA GLU A 228 -13.85 33.54 -5.12
C GLU A 228 -14.27 34.89 -4.52
N ASP A 229 -13.28 35.64 -4.01
CA ASP A 229 -13.36 36.99 -3.43
C ASP A 229 -14.73 37.68 -3.50
N SER A 230 -15.51 37.62 -2.40
CA SER A 230 -16.12 38.78 -1.72
C SER A 230 -17.39 38.49 -0.91
N LEU A 231 -18.03 37.32 -1.04
CA LEU A 231 -19.29 37.05 -0.35
C LEU A 231 -19.32 35.68 0.34
N LYS A 232 -19.61 35.70 1.64
CA LYS A 232 -19.80 34.47 2.42
C LYS A 232 -21.05 33.72 1.96
N ILE A 233 -20.91 32.41 1.75
CA ILE A 233 -22.05 31.52 1.49
C ILE A 233 -22.74 31.21 2.83
N LEU A 234 -24.04 31.43 2.90
CA LEU A 234 -24.86 31.17 4.08
C LEU A 234 -25.60 29.83 4.00
N GLN A 235 -25.96 29.40 2.80
CA GLN A 235 -26.74 28.18 2.57
C GLN A 235 -26.40 27.60 1.20
N ILE A 236 -26.38 26.27 1.10
CA ILE A 236 -26.21 25.57 -0.18
C ILE A 236 -27.38 24.60 -0.36
N GLN A 237 -28.11 24.80 -1.45
CA GLN A 237 -29.24 23.95 -1.82
C GLN A 237 -29.08 23.43 -3.24
N GLY A 238 -29.91 22.47 -3.63
CA GLY A 238 -29.89 21.97 -5.00
C GLY A 238 -30.41 20.55 -5.10
N TYR A 239 -29.98 19.85 -6.15
CA TYR A 239 -30.41 18.51 -6.48
C TYR A 239 -29.21 17.64 -6.82
N LEU A 240 -29.06 16.50 -6.13
CA LEU A 240 -27.98 15.55 -6.46
C LEU A 240 -28.18 14.89 -7.82
N LEU A 241 -29.42 14.87 -8.31
CA LEU A 241 -29.78 14.16 -9.53
C LEU A 241 -30.83 14.95 -10.31
N LYS A 242 -30.52 16.17 -10.74
CA LYS A 242 -31.41 16.98 -11.58
C LYS A 242 -31.62 16.30 -12.93
N HIS A 243 -32.87 15.99 -13.25
CA HIS A 243 -33.30 15.41 -14.54
C HIS A 243 -34.76 15.80 -14.81
N ASP A 244 -35.23 15.51 -16.02
CA ASP A 244 -36.65 15.62 -16.37
C ASP A 244 -37.48 14.63 -15.53
N THR A 245 -38.50 15.12 -14.84
CA THR A 245 -39.32 14.30 -13.95
C THR A 245 -40.12 13.23 -14.67
N ASP A 246 -40.35 13.40 -15.97
CA ASP A 246 -41.06 12.45 -16.81
C ASP A 246 -40.19 11.24 -17.20
N ASP A 247 -38.86 11.37 -17.07
CA ASP A 247 -37.95 10.29 -17.39
C ASP A 247 -37.97 9.16 -16.34
N VAL A 248 -37.72 7.94 -16.83
CA VAL A 248 -37.54 6.76 -15.99
C VAL A 248 -36.10 6.74 -15.48
N VAL A 249 -35.93 7.09 -14.20
CA VAL A 249 -34.61 7.08 -13.54
C VAL A 249 -34.40 5.82 -12.71
N ASN A 250 -33.24 5.19 -12.89
CA ASN A 250 -32.81 4.06 -12.08
C ASN A 250 -31.31 4.18 -11.81
N VAL A 251 -30.94 4.67 -10.64
CA VAL A 251 -29.56 5.01 -10.30
C VAL A 251 -29.22 4.62 -8.88
N ARG A 252 -27.99 4.18 -8.68
CA ARG A 252 -27.40 4.00 -7.36
C ARG A 252 -26.39 5.11 -7.12
N ILE A 253 -26.60 5.89 -6.06
CA ILE A 253 -25.69 6.93 -5.60
C ILE A 253 -25.00 6.41 -4.33
N LYS A 254 -23.67 6.45 -4.28
CA LYS A 254 -22.87 6.00 -3.13
C LYS A 254 -21.91 7.08 -2.67
N ASN A 255 -21.48 6.97 -1.41
CA ASN A 255 -20.51 7.84 -0.76
C ASN A 255 -20.78 9.31 -1.06
N ILE A 256 -22.00 9.75 -0.76
CA ILE A 256 -22.36 11.16 -0.81
C ILE A 256 -21.57 11.86 0.29
N GLU A 257 -20.74 12.81 -0.12
CA GLU A 257 -19.87 13.61 0.72
C GLU A 257 -20.12 15.08 0.39
N PHE A 258 -20.31 15.88 1.42
CA PHE A 258 -20.35 17.34 1.31
C PHE A 258 -19.33 17.87 2.30
N GLU A 259 -18.19 18.36 1.82
CA GLU A 259 -17.08 18.81 2.65
C GLU A 259 -16.89 20.31 2.53
N TYR A 260 -16.59 20.99 3.64
CA TYR A 260 -16.00 22.32 3.56
C TYR A 260 -14.48 22.23 3.34
N LEU A 261 -13.92 23.20 2.62
CA LEU A 261 -12.51 23.23 2.23
C LEU A 261 -11.77 24.32 3.03
N PRO A 262 -10.79 23.94 3.87
CA PRO A 262 -10.10 24.92 4.69
C PRO A 262 -9.27 25.92 3.89
N ILE A 263 -9.21 27.15 4.40
CA ILE A 263 -8.46 28.26 3.81
C ILE A 263 -6.99 27.85 3.64
N GLY A 264 -6.48 27.95 2.40
CA GLY A 264 -5.07 27.66 2.09
C GLY A 264 -4.78 26.22 1.63
N ILE A 265 -5.78 25.41 1.30
CA ILE A 265 -5.54 24.19 0.51
C ILE A 265 -5.45 24.58 -0.96
N ASP A 266 -4.24 24.95 -1.39
CA ASP A 266 -3.84 24.75 -2.78
C ASP A 266 -4.08 23.29 -3.14
N SER A 267 -4.45 23.06 -4.40
CA SER A 267 -4.68 21.78 -5.07
C SER A 267 -3.52 20.78 -4.96
N ILE A 268 -3.22 20.32 -3.74
CA ILE A 268 -2.15 19.37 -3.47
C ILE A 268 -2.76 17.98 -3.34
N SER A 269 -2.54 17.22 -4.43
CA SER A 269 -2.54 15.76 -4.50
C SER A 269 -3.83 15.04 -4.10
N ILE A 270 -4.79 15.00 -5.03
CA ILE A 270 -5.59 13.77 -5.21
C ILE A 270 -4.70 12.78 -5.94
N ASP A 271 -3.70 12.25 -5.23
CA ASP A 271 -2.94 11.05 -5.56
C ASP A 271 -2.08 10.77 -4.32
N ALA A 272 -2.73 10.26 -3.26
CA ALA A 272 -2.00 9.48 -2.28
C ALA A 272 -1.64 8.14 -2.94
N PRO A 273 -0.43 7.60 -2.71
CA PRO A 273 0.16 6.60 -3.58
C PRO A 273 -0.62 5.29 -3.49
N GLN A 274 -1.22 4.85 -4.61
CA GLN A 274 -1.59 3.44 -4.76
C GLN A 274 -0.37 2.50 -4.85
N GLU A 275 0.86 3.01 -4.73
CA GLU A 275 2.09 2.21 -4.88
C GLU A 275 2.67 1.61 -3.59
N LEU A 276 2.13 1.87 -2.40
CA LEU A 276 2.71 1.30 -1.15
C LEU A 276 2.10 -0.02 -0.67
N LEU A 277 1.34 -0.72 -1.52
CA LEU A 277 0.93 -2.12 -1.28
C LEU A 277 1.34 -3.08 -2.42
N THR A 278 2.22 -2.63 -3.31
CA THR A 278 2.79 -3.43 -4.41
C THR A 278 4.30 -3.17 -4.59
N LYS A 279 5.05 -3.17 -3.49
CA LYS A 279 6.49 -3.44 -3.52
C LYS A 279 6.83 -4.50 -2.48
#